data_AF-A0A1G1GW43-F1
#
_entry.id   AF-A0A1G1GW43-F1
#
_cell.length_a   1.000
_cell.length_b   1.000
_cell.length_c   1.000
_cell.angle_alpha   90.00
_cell.angle_beta   90.00
_cell.angle_gamma   90.00
#
_symmetry.space_group_name_H-M   'P 1'
#
loop_
_entity.id
_entity.type
_entity.pdbx_description
1 polymer ?
#
loop_
_entity_poly.entity_id
_entity_poly.type
_entity_poly.pdbx_seq_one_letter_code
_entity_poly.pdbx_strand_id
1 'polypeptide(L)'
;MSAQIEDERGKLNLNDLSSGGDPTARKTKVLRVKRLFELLQVNPDLVDAIVDWVDQDEVPEAAGAESLYYQTQRPSYRAANAPLQTLLELRLIKGVTPEIIEKLSKVVTVYPQEGESRVNLNTADSLVIQALDPRITQSIAADIIQARPFKTIQDLDRVGSFEAVGKELRLQNLYDIKSDLFLARMIVSVNEVTRNATVVLQRNPNTGTGAVLYFRVL
;
A
#
# COMPACT_ATOMS: atom_id res chain seq x y z
N MET A 1 26.87 11.27 -4.69
CA MET A 1 25.86 10.38 -4.08
C MET A 1 24.66 11.23 -3.71
N SER A 2 23.46 10.84 -4.10
CA SER A 2 22.21 11.43 -3.62
C SER A 2 21.30 10.34 -3.08
N ALA A 3 20.47 10.66 -2.10
CA ALA A 3 19.49 9.76 -1.53
C ALA A 3 18.17 10.50 -1.29
N GLN A 4 17.07 9.86 -1.63
CA GLN A 4 15.71 10.29 -1.31
C GLN A 4 15.05 9.20 -0.46
N ILE A 5 14.36 9.60 0.60
CA ILE A 5 13.67 8.70 1.51
C ILE A 5 12.18 9.03 1.46
N GLU A 6 11.37 8.00 1.21
CA GLU A 6 9.91 8.06 1.25
C GLU A 6 9.40 7.19 2.40
N ASP A 7 8.27 7.60 2.99
CA ASP A 7 7.58 6.80 4.01
C ASP A 7 6.61 5.82 3.34
N GLU A 8 6.84 4.53 3.54
CA GLU A 8 5.98 3.47 2.99
C GLU A 8 4.71 3.27 3.84
N ARG A 9 4.71 3.68 5.13
CA ARG A 9 3.48 3.69 5.93
C ARG A 9 2.50 4.75 5.46
N GLY A 10 2.90 5.72 4.64
CA GLY A 10 1.97 6.66 4.00
C GLY A 10 1.07 6.05 2.92
N LYS A 11 1.23 4.76 2.61
CA LYS A 11 0.58 4.07 1.48
C LYS A 11 -0.35 2.94 1.97
N LEU A 12 -1.30 2.52 1.14
CA LEU A 12 -2.06 1.28 1.40
C LEU A 12 -1.24 0.05 0.99
N ASN A 13 -1.22 -0.98 1.83
CA ASN A 13 -0.49 -2.21 1.51
C ASN A 13 -1.40 -3.19 0.75
N LEU A 14 -1.03 -3.56 -0.47
CA LEU A 14 -1.79 -4.53 -1.26
C LEU A 14 -1.74 -5.94 -0.67
N ASN A 15 -0.70 -6.28 0.10
CA ASN A 15 -0.62 -7.56 0.80
C ASN A 15 -1.61 -7.68 1.96
N ASP A 16 -2.28 -6.59 2.36
CA ASP A 16 -3.42 -6.66 3.29
C ASP A 16 -4.60 -7.44 2.69
N LEU A 17 -4.64 -7.61 1.35
CA LEU A 17 -5.68 -8.37 0.65
C LEU A 17 -5.50 -9.90 0.78
N SER A 18 -4.28 -10.36 1.08
CA SER A 18 -3.96 -11.80 1.23
C SER A 18 -4.53 -12.41 2.51
N SER A 19 -4.98 -11.58 3.46
CA SER A 19 -5.32 -12.04 4.81
C SER A 19 -6.47 -13.04 4.79
N GLY A 20 -6.14 -14.33 4.97
CA GLY A 20 -7.09 -15.33 5.46
C GLY A 20 -7.59 -14.94 6.85
N GLY A 21 -8.89 -15.09 7.11
CA GLY A 21 -9.49 -14.65 8.36
C GLY A 21 -10.99 -14.37 8.24
N ASP A 22 -11.50 -13.52 9.13
CA ASP A 22 -12.90 -13.09 9.12
C ASP A 22 -13.31 -12.52 7.75
N PRO A 23 -14.32 -13.11 7.06
CA PRO A 23 -14.79 -12.63 5.77
C PRO A 23 -15.20 -11.15 5.78
N THR A 24 -15.68 -10.64 6.93
CA THR A 24 -16.09 -9.24 7.07
C THR A 24 -14.88 -8.30 7.05
N ALA A 25 -13.81 -8.66 7.76
CA ALA A 25 -12.55 -7.94 7.72
C ALA A 25 -11.93 -7.93 6.31
N ARG A 26 -11.90 -9.07 5.62
CA ARG A 26 -11.42 -9.16 4.21
C ARG A 26 -12.23 -8.24 3.30
N LYS A 27 -13.56 -8.32 3.36
CA LYS A 27 -14.45 -7.45 2.55
C LYS A 27 -14.16 -5.96 2.79
N THR A 28 -13.93 -5.56 4.04
CA THR A 28 -13.62 -4.17 4.39
C THR A 28 -12.28 -3.72 3.79
N LYS A 29 -11.25 -4.57 3.82
CA LYS A 29 -9.95 -4.29 3.19
C LYS A 29 -10.07 -4.17 1.66
N VAL A 30 -10.80 -5.08 1.02
CA VAL A 30 -11.08 -5.03 -0.43
C VAL A 30 -11.78 -3.73 -0.81
N LEU A 31 -12.85 -3.35 -0.08
CA LEU A 31 -13.58 -2.11 -0.34
C LEU A 31 -12.70 -0.86 -0.20
N ARG A 32 -11.76 -0.85 0.75
CA ARG A 32 -10.79 0.24 0.93
C ARG A 32 -9.89 0.40 -0.30
N VAL A 33 -9.37 -0.70 -0.83
CA VAL A 33 -8.51 -0.67 -2.03
C VAL A 33 -9.32 -0.33 -3.29
N LYS A 34 -10.55 -0.86 -3.43
CA LYS A 34 -11.47 -0.47 -4.51
C LYS A 34 -11.74 1.03 -4.51
N ARG A 35 -12.02 1.61 -3.34
CA ARG A 35 -12.19 3.05 -3.18
C ARG A 35 -10.94 3.84 -3.61
N LEU A 36 -9.74 3.37 -3.27
CA LEU A 36 -8.51 4.02 -3.75
C LEU A 36 -8.41 3.97 -5.28
N PHE A 37 -8.77 2.84 -5.91
CA PHE A 37 -8.78 2.72 -7.36
C PHE A 37 -9.77 3.69 -8.02
N GLU A 38 -10.98 3.81 -7.47
CA GLU A 38 -11.98 4.79 -7.92
C GLU A 38 -11.45 6.23 -7.84
N LEU A 39 -10.83 6.60 -6.70
CA LEU A 39 -10.23 7.91 -6.49
C LEU A 39 -9.09 8.21 -7.47
N LEU A 40 -8.37 7.18 -7.92
CA LEU A 40 -7.31 7.28 -8.94
C LEU A 40 -7.83 7.24 -10.39
N GLN A 41 -9.15 7.11 -10.57
CA GLN A 41 -9.78 6.87 -11.86
C GLN A 41 -9.18 5.63 -12.55
N VAL A 42 -9.03 4.56 -11.79
CA VAL A 42 -8.65 3.21 -12.23
C VAL A 42 -9.84 2.30 -11.99
N ASN A 43 -10.07 1.33 -12.88
CA ASN A 43 -11.18 0.39 -12.72
C ASN A 43 -11.05 -0.39 -11.38
N PRO A 44 -11.98 -0.23 -10.41
CA PRO A 44 -11.90 -0.92 -9.12
C PRO A 44 -12.05 -2.44 -9.22
N ASP A 45 -12.60 -2.97 -10.32
CA ASP A 45 -12.71 -4.42 -10.53
C ASP A 45 -11.34 -5.09 -10.67
N LEU A 46 -10.27 -4.34 -10.99
CA LEU A 46 -8.91 -4.87 -11.00
C LEU A 46 -8.43 -5.32 -9.62
N VAL A 47 -9.04 -4.82 -8.55
CA VAL A 47 -8.71 -5.27 -7.18
C VAL A 47 -9.03 -6.75 -7.01
N ASP A 48 -10.06 -7.28 -7.67
CA ASP A 48 -10.41 -8.71 -7.61
C ASP A 48 -9.28 -9.57 -8.16
N ALA A 49 -8.64 -9.16 -9.26
CA ALA A 49 -7.49 -9.87 -9.80
C ALA A 49 -6.23 -9.75 -8.91
N ILE A 50 -6.12 -8.69 -8.10
CA ILE A 50 -5.05 -8.56 -7.10
C ILE A 50 -5.32 -9.48 -5.92
N VAL A 51 -6.59 -9.61 -5.50
CA VAL A 51 -7.01 -10.52 -4.43
C VAL A 51 -6.65 -11.97 -4.79
N ASP A 52 -7.11 -12.47 -5.94
CA ASP A 52 -6.79 -13.82 -6.44
C ASP A 52 -5.28 -14.03 -6.64
N TRP A 53 -4.51 -12.95 -6.86
CA TRP A 53 -3.06 -13.09 -7.01
C TRP A 53 -2.36 -13.39 -5.67
N VAL A 54 -2.90 -12.88 -4.55
CA VAL A 54 -2.22 -12.88 -3.26
C VAL A 54 -2.81 -13.82 -2.22
N ASP A 55 -4.07 -14.24 -2.36
CA ASP A 55 -4.66 -15.23 -1.46
C ASP A 55 -4.23 -16.66 -1.83
N GLN A 56 -4.57 -17.65 -1.00
CA GLN A 56 -3.98 -18.98 -1.09
C GLN A 56 -4.83 -19.99 -1.87
N ASP A 57 -6.06 -19.62 -2.24
CA ASP A 57 -6.97 -20.53 -2.90
C ASP A 57 -6.90 -20.41 -4.43
N GLU A 58 -7.85 -20.99 -5.14
CA GLU A 58 -7.91 -20.98 -6.62
C GLU A 58 -9.35 -20.66 -7.05
N VAL A 59 -10.10 -19.94 -6.19
CA VAL A 59 -11.50 -19.59 -6.39
C VAL A 59 -11.55 -18.14 -6.87
N PRO A 60 -11.78 -17.90 -8.18
CA PRO A 60 -11.70 -16.56 -8.70
C PRO A 60 -12.81 -15.66 -8.16
N GLU A 61 -12.43 -14.45 -7.75
CA GLU A 61 -13.36 -13.36 -7.49
C GLU A 61 -14.11 -12.96 -8.78
N ALA A 62 -15.19 -12.20 -8.66
CA ALA A 62 -16.12 -11.94 -9.77
C ALA A 62 -15.46 -11.35 -11.04
N ALA A 63 -14.53 -10.41 -10.88
CA ALA A 63 -13.72 -9.87 -11.99
C ALA A 63 -12.26 -10.40 -12.00
N GLY A 64 -11.96 -11.34 -11.11
CA GLY A 64 -10.63 -11.86 -10.82
C GLY A 64 -10.05 -12.78 -11.89
N ALA A 65 -8.94 -13.39 -11.55
CA ALA A 65 -8.24 -14.39 -12.35
C ALA A 65 -7.29 -15.22 -11.49
N GLU A 66 -7.41 -16.53 -11.64
CA GLU A 66 -6.61 -17.55 -10.96
C GLU A 66 -5.64 -18.26 -11.91
N SER A 67 -4.94 -19.29 -11.45
CA SER A 67 -3.96 -20.02 -12.27
C SER A 67 -4.52 -20.52 -13.59
N LEU A 68 -5.80 -20.92 -13.66
CA LEU A 68 -6.44 -21.34 -14.91
C LEU A 68 -6.41 -20.23 -15.97
N TYR A 69 -6.63 -18.97 -15.58
CA TYR A 69 -6.53 -17.84 -16.50
C TYR A 69 -5.07 -17.61 -16.93
N TYR A 70 -4.14 -17.56 -15.98
CA TYR A 70 -2.73 -17.23 -16.26
C TYR A 70 -2.02 -18.31 -17.10
N GLN A 71 -2.45 -19.56 -16.99
CA GLN A 71 -1.90 -20.65 -17.79
C GLN A 71 -2.24 -20.53 -19.29
N THR A 72 -3.28 -19.78 -19.64
CA THR A 72 -3.64 -19.49 -21.04
C THR A 72 -2.79 -18.38 -21.67
N GLN A 73 -2.04 -17.64 -20.85
CA GLN A 73 -1.20 -16.53 -21.31
C GLN A 73 0.08 -17.05 -21.99
N ARG A 74 0.79 -16.13 -22.67
CA ARG A 74 2.06 -16.43 -23.35
C ARG A 74 3.16 -15.46 -22.88
N PRO A 75 4.23 -15.93 -22.20
CA PRO A 75 4.42 -17.31 -21.72
C PRO A 75 3.34 -17.71 -20.71
N SER A 76 3.14 -19.02 -20.53
CA SER A 76 2.20 -19.57 -19.54
C SER A 76 2.83 -19.50 -18.14
N TYR A 77 2.04 -19.09 -17.16
CA TYR A 77 2.44 -19.04 -15.74
C TYR A 77 1.22 -19.28 -14.84
N ARG A 78 1.42 -19.26 -13.53
CA ARG A 78 0.36 -19.41 -12.52
C ARG A 78 0.19 -18.12 -11.73
N ALA A 79 -0.96 -17.97 -11.08
CA ALA A 79 -1.10 -16.99 -10.01
C ALA A 79 -0.05 -17.30 -8.93
N ALA A 80 0.40 -16.27 -8.21
CA ALA A 80 1.45 -16.45 -7.20
C ALA A 80 0.92 -17.18 -5.97
N ASN A 81 -0.34 -16.93 -5.62
CA ASN A 81 -1.05 -17.38 -4.43
C ASN A 81 -0.24 -17.11 -3.16
N ALA A 82 0.38 -15.94 -3.14
CA ALA A 82 1.36 -15.53 -2.16
C ALA A 82 1.47 -13.99 -2.12
N PRO A 83 1.94 -13.42 -1.00
CA PRO A 83 2.19 -11.98 -0.92
C PRO A 83 3.12 -11.48 -2.02
N LEU A 84 2.76 -10.34 -2.62
CA LEU A 84 3.59 -9.59 -3.57
C LEU A 84 4.94 -9.30 -2.94
N GLN A 85 6.02 -9.67 -3.61
CA GLN A 85 7.38 -9.41 -3.18
C GLN A 85 7.84 -8.01 -3.59
N THR A 86 7.35 -7.53 -4.74
CA THR A 86 7.62 -6.19 -5.27
C THR A 86 6.40 -5.62 -6.00
N LEU A 87 6.28 -4.29 -6.06
CA LEU A 87 5.25 -3.62 -6.88
C LEU A 87 5.34 -3.97 -8.37
N LEU A 88 6.48 -4.45 -8.87
CA LEU A 88 6.64 -4.83 -10.26
C LEU A 88 5.93 -6.13 -10.62
N GLU A 89 5.51 -6.93 -9.65
CA GLU A 89 4.69 -8.13 -9.92
C GLU A 89 3.29 -7.76 -10.39
N LEU A 90 2.81 -6.55 -10.10
CA LEU A 90 1.53 -6.07 -10.61
C LEU A 90 1.39 -6.18 -12.13
N ARG A 91 2.51 -6.14 -12.88
CA ARG A 91 2.50 -6.33 -14.35
C ARG A 91 2.10 -7.73 -14.82
N LEU A 92 2.09 -8.71 -13.91
CA LEU A 92 1.68 -10.09 -14.18
C LEU A 92 0.19 -10.30 -13.92
N ILE A 93 -0.46 -9.34 -13.27
CA ILE A 93 -1.87 -9.44 -12.88
C ILE A 93 -2.76 -9.00 -14.04
N LYS A 94 -3.84 -9.75 -14.27
CA LYS A 94 -4.83 -9.50 -15.32
C LYS A 94 -5.27 -8.04 -15.33
N GLY A 95 -5.16 -7.41 -16.50
CA GLY A 95 -5.68 -6.06 -16.75
C GLY A 95 -4.85 -4.91 -16.18
N VAL A 96 -3.77 -5.18 -15.45
CA VAL A 96 -2.88 -4.12 -14.94
C VAL A 96 -1.90 -3.67 -16.02
N THR A 97 -1.92 -2.38 -16.33
CA THR A 97 -1.03 -1.77 -17.33
C THR A 97 0.09 -0.95 -16.66
N PRO A 98 1.17 -0.61 -17.39
CA PRO A 98 2.23 0.26 -16.86
C PRO A 98 1.73 1.60 -16.32
N GLU A 99 0.72 2.20 -16.98
CA GLU A 99 0.12 3.48 -16.57
C GLU A 99 -0.62 3.33 -15.23
N ILE A 100 -1.28 2.19 -15.01
CA ILE A 100 -1.93 1.87 -13.73
C ILE A 100 -0.87 1.71 -12.64
N ILE A 101 0.22 0.98 -12.91
CA ILE A 101 1.32 0.82 -11.96
C ILE A 101 1.95 2.17 -11.59
N GLU A 102 2.11 3.08 -12.54
CA GLU A 102 2.63 4.42 -12.29
C GLU A 102 1.73 5.19 -11.32
N LYS A 103 0.41 5.19 -11.54
CA LYS A 103 -0.57 5.81 -10.64
C LYS A 103 -0.51 5.19 -9.24
N LEU A 104 -0.49 3.85 -9.16
CA LEU A 104 -0.48 3.12 -7.90
C LEU A 104 0.81 3.33 -7.10
N SER A 105 1.98 3.41 -7.76
CA SER A 105 3.29 3.46 -7.10
C SER A 105 3.49 4.59 -6.08
N LYS A 106 2.67 5.64 -6.17
CA LYS A 106 2.67 6.80 -5.26
C LYS A 106 1.86 6.58 -3.99
N VAL A 107 0.90 5.67 -4.00
CA VAL A 107 -0.16 5.54 -2.99
C VAL A 107 -0.36 4.13 -2.45
N VAL A 108 0.27 3.11 -3.06
CA VAL A 108 0.28 1.73 -2.55
C VAL A 108 1.69 1.21 -2.32
N THR A 109 1.80 0.26 -1.42
CA THR A 109 3.01 -0.52 -1.11
C THR A 109 2.69 -2.01 -1.11
N VAL A 110 3.72 -2.84 -1.06
CA VAL A 110 3.61 -4.31 -0.83
C VAL A 110 4.34 -4.70 0.45
N TYR A 111 4.69 -3.73 1.29
CA TYR A 111 5.49 -3.94 2.49
C TYR A 111 4.73 -3.47 3.75
N PRO A 112 4.87 -4.19 4.87
CA PRO A 112 5.49 -5.51 5.02
C PRO A 112 4.73 -6.61 4.25
N GLN A 113 5.38 -7.74 3.94
CA GLN A 113 4.77 -8.80 3.13
C GLN A 113 3.66 -9.53 3.90
N GLU A 114 3.74 -9.54 5.23
CA GLU A 114 2.75 -10.10 6.14
C GLU A 114 1.44 -9.31 6.15
N GLY A 115 1.43 -8.08 5.60
CA GLY A 115 0.28 -7.18 5.64
C GLY A 115 0.10 -6.52 7.01
N GLU A 116 -1.17 -6.36 7.42
CA GLU A 116 -1.63 -5.67 8.63
C GLU A 116 -1.06 -4.25 8.79
N SER A 117 -1.09 -3.50 7.69
CA SER A 117 -0.43 -2.20 7.64
C SER A 117 -1.29 -1.07 8.19
N ARG A 118 -0.67 -0.27 9.06
CA ARG A 118 -1.23 1.00 9.54
C ARG A 118 -0.78 2.12 8.63
N VAL A 119 -1.72 2.98 8.24
CA VAL A 119 -1.42 4.17 7.44
C VAL A 119 -0.90 5.29 8.34
N ASN A 120 0.25 5.86 8.02
CA ASN A 120 0.79 7.04 8.69
C ASN A 120 0.10 8.32 8.18
N LEU A 121 -0.77 8.90 9.01
CA LEU A 121 -1.52 10.11 8.63
C LEU A 121 -0.68 11.39 8.56
N ASN A 122 0.58 11.39 8.99
CA ASN A 122 1.49 12.51 8.79
C ASN A 122 2.05 12.59 7.36
N THR A 123 2.11 11.46 6.65
CA THR A 123 2.79 11.34 5.34
C THR A 123 1.88 10.85 4.24
N ALA A 124 0.74 10.24 4.58
CA ALA A 124 -0.19 9.69 3.60
C ALA A 124 -0.69 10.73 2.59
N ASP A 125 -0.87 10.30 1.35
CA ASP A 125 -1.50 11.12 0.33
C ASP A 125 -2.99 11.36 0.66
N SER A 126 -3.55 12.46 0.15
CA SER A 126 -4.98 12.78 0.33
C SER A 126 -5.89 11.63 -0.12
N LEU A 127 -5.57 10.96 -1.23
CA LEU A 127 -6.36 9.85 -1.75
C LEU A 127 -6.26 8.61 -0.86
N VAL A 128 -5.10 8.35 -0.26
CA VAL A 128 -4.92 7.27 0.72
C VAL A 128 -5.76 7.53 1.98
N ILE A 129 -5.77 8.77 2.48
CA ILE A 129 -6.59 9.17 3.64
C ILE A 129 -8.08 9.00 3.33
N GLN A 130 -8.53 9.48 2.17
CA GLN A 130 -9.91 9.33 1.72
C GLN A 130 -10.31 7.86 1.54
N ALA A 131 -9.38 7.01 1.10
CA ALA A 131 -9.65 5.59 0.89
C ALA A 131 -9.96 4.87 2.21
N LEU A 132 -9.40 5.30 3.35
CA LEU A 132 -9.55 4.62 4.65
C LEU A 132 -11.01 4.37 5.05
N ASP A 133 -11.91 5.31 4.77
CA ASP A 133 -13.34 5.23 5.08
C ASP A 133 -14.16 6.12 4.12
N PRO A 134 -15.34 5.66 3.63
CA PRO A 134 -16.18 6.44 2.72
C PRO A 134 -16.65 7.79 3.29
N ARG A 135 -16.72 7.92 4.62
CA ARG A 135 -17.10 9.17 5.29
C ARG A 135 -15.99 10.22 5.24
N ILE A 136 -14.74 9.83 4.98
CA ILE A 136 -13.63 10.76 4.82
C ILE A 136 -13.70 11.37 3.42
N THR A 137 -14.29 12.56 3.36
CA THR A 137 -14.37 13.36 2.14
C THR A 137 -13.04 14.04 1.83
N GLN A 138 -12.91 14.59 0.62
CA GLN A 138 -11.77 15.42 0.24
C GLN A 138 -11.54 16.58 1.23
N SER A 139 -12.60 17.19 1.76
CA SER A 139 -12.49 18.27 2.76
C SER A 139 -11.89 17.76 4.07
N ILE A 140 -12.35 16.63 4.58
CA ILE A 140 -11.80 16.04 5.82
C ILE A 140 -10.33 15.67 5.62
N ALA A 141 -9.98 15.07 4.48
CA ALA A 141 -8.59 14.77 4.16
C ALA A 141 -7.74 16.05 4.06
N ALA A 142 -8.28 17.14 3.51
CA ALA A 142 -7.59 18.43 3.45
C ALA A 142 -7.36 19.02 4.85
N ASP A 143 -8.35 18.94 5.75
CA ASP A 143 -8.21 19.41 7.14
C ASP A 143 -7.10 18.63 7.87
N ILE A 144 -7.04 17.31 7.69
CA ILE A 144 -5.98 16.47 8.24
C ILE A 144 -4.62 16.91 7.70
N ILE A 145 -4.51 17.13 6.38
CA ILE A 145 -3.25 17.56 5.74
C ILE A 145 -2.82 18.93 6.26
N GLN A 146 -3.75 19.88 6.39
CA GLN A 146 -3.47 21.23 6.88
C GLN A 146 -3.02 21.23 8.35
N ALA A 147 -3.52 20.31 9.16
CA ALA A 147 -3.18 20.20 10.58
C ALA A 147 -1.86 19.44 10.85
N ARG A 148 -1.21 18.88 9.82
CA ARG A 148 0.10 18.23 9.96
C ARG A 148 1.19 19.24 10.41
N PRO A 149 2.23 18.79 11.12
CA PRO A 149 2.44 17.43 11.61
C PRO A 149 1.81 17.19 12.99
N PHE A 150 1.24 16.00 13.17
CA PHE A 150 0.77 15.50 14.47
C PHE A 150 1.93 14.89 15.25
N LYS A 151 2.13 15.30 16.51
CA LYS A 151 3.14 14.73 17.41
C LYS A 151 2.57 13.63 18.28
N THR A 152 1.28 13.72 18.57
CA THR A 152 0.51 12.78 19.36
C THR A 152 -0.81 12.47 18.68
N ILE A 153 -1.41 11.32 19.02
CA ILE A 153 -2.73 10.96 18.54
C ILE A 153 -3.79 11.97 19.01
N GLN A 154 -3.59 12.58 20.18
CA GLN A 154 -4.45 13.64 20.70
C GLN A 154 -4.40 14.92 19.85
N ASP A 155 -3.28 15.20 19.16
CA ASP A 155 -3.22 16.32 18.23
C ASP A 155 -4.13 16.07 17.01
N LEU A 156 -4.20 14.82 16.55
CA LEU A 156 -5.08 14.42 15.46
C LEU A 156 -6.56 14.46 15.85
N ASP A 157 -6.90 14.13 17.11
CA ASP A 157 -8.27 14.25 17.64
C ASP A 157 -8.78 15.71 17.66
N ARG A 158 -7.90 16.71 17.54
CA ARG A 158 -8.28 18.13 17.40
C ARG A 158 -8.78 18.48 16.00
N VAL A 159 -8.60 17.61 15.02
CA VAL A 159 -9.22 17.76 13.70
C VAL A 159 -10.69 17.36 13.82
N GLY A 160 -11.53 18.34 14.20
CA GLY A 160 -12.94 18.08 14.55
C GLY A 160 -13.75 17.39 13.46
N SER A 161 -13.44 17.66 12.18
CA SER A 161 -14.08 17.01 11.04
C SER A 161 -13.72 15.53 10.88
N PHE A 162 -12.61 15.09 11.50
CA PHE A 162 -12.13 13.70 11.49
C PHE A 162 -12.41 12.96 12.81
N GLU A 163 -12.67 13.65 13.92
CA GLU A 163 -12.65 13.05 15.27
C GLU A 163 -13.50 11.77 15.41
N ALA A 164 -14.76 11.80 14.97
CA ALA A 164 -15.67 10.67 15.12
C ALA A 164 -15.22 9.43 14.31
N VAL A 165 -14.96 9.61 13.00
CA VAL A 165 -14.47 8.54 12.13
C VAL A 165 -13.07 8.08 12.54
N GLY A 166 -12.22 9.02 12.96
CA GLY A 166 -10.87 8.76 13.45
C GLY A 166 -10.84 7.88 14.70
N LYS A 167 -11.79 8.04 15.62
CA LYS A 167 -11.93 7.15 16.79
C LYS A 167 -12.31 5.73 16.38
N GLU A 168 -13.24 5.57 15.44
CA GLU A 168 -13.64 4.25 14.94
C GLU A 168 -12.51 3.53 14.20
N LEU A 169 -11.81 4.23 13.29
CA LEU A 169 -10.67 3.67 12.55
C LEU A 169 -9.50 3.32 13.46
N ARG A 170 -9.34 4.02 14.60
CA ARG A 170 -8.33 3.70 15.61
C ARG A 170 -8.64 2.40 16.34
N LEU A 171 -9.92 2.13 16.66
CA LEU A 171 -10.33 0.86 17.26
C LEU A 171 -10.09 -0.33 16.32
N GLN A 172 -10.11 -0.09 15.01
CA GLN A 172 -9.77 -1.07 13.97
C GLN A 172 -8.26 -1.15 13.69
N ASN A 173 -7.43 -0.41 14.42
CA ASN A 173 -5.98 -0.36 14.25
C ASN A 173 -5.53 -0.02 12.81
N LEU A 174 -6.20 0.93 12.15
CA LEU A 174 -5.96 1.21 10.71
C LEU A 174 -4.92 2.28 10.42
N TYR A 175 -4.57 3.11 11.39
CA TYR A 175 -3.62 4.20 11.18
C TYR A 175 -2.72 4.43 12.39
N ASP A 176 -1.62 5.13 12.13
CA ASP A 176 -0.70 5.69 13.12
C ASP A 176 -0.29 7.11 12.63
N ILE A 177 0.54 7.81 13.40
CA ILE A 177 1.19 9.06 13.03
C ILE A 177 2.72 8.90 12.91
N LYS A 178 3.21 7.67 13.14
CA LYS A 178 4.61 7.29 13.10
C LYS A 178 4.84 6.28 11.99
N SER A 179 6.09 6.22 11.54
CA SER A 179 6.54 5.21 10.61
C SER A 179 7.77 4.49 11.14
N ASP A 180 7.82 3.22 10.80
CA ASP A 180 8.93 2.29 10.95
C ASP A 180 9.38 1.73 9.59
N LEU A 181 8.84 2.19 8.46
CA LEU A 181 9.08 1.58 7.15
C LEU A 181 9.32 2.64 6.08
N PHE A 182 10.47 2.54 5.41
CA PHE A 182 10.96 3.58 4.51
C PHE A 182 11.51 3.01 3.22
N LEU A 183 11.29 3.71 2.11
CA LEU A 183 11.92 3.44 0.83
C LEU A 183 13.04 4.46 0.59
N ALA A 184 14.28 3.98 0.46
CA ALA A 184 15.41 4.79 0.07
C ALA A 184 15.73 4.57 -1.42
N ARG A 185 15.70 5.64 -2.21
CA ARG A 185 16.22 5.68 -3.59
C ARG A 185 17.55 6.38 -3.58
N MET A 186 18.59 5.71 -4.06
CA MET A 186 19.98 6.16 -3.97
C MET A 186 20.60 6.19 -5.35
N ILE A 187 21.36 7.24 -5.65
CA ILE A 187 22.23 7.32 -6.82
C ILE A 187 23.66 7.29 -6.31
N VAL A 188 24.38 6.22 -6.66
CA VAL A 188 25.75 5.96 -6.24
C VAL A 188 26.67 6.07 -7.45
N SER A 189 27.69 6.91 -7.35
CA SER A 189 28.71 7.08 -8.39
C SER A 189 30.07 6.71 -7.82
N VAL A 190 30.79 5.81 -8.51
CA VAL A 190 32.17 5.42 -8.22
C VAL A 190 32.95 5.50 -9.52
N ASN A 191 33.94 6.40 -9.57
CA ASN A 191 34.63 6.77 -10.82
C ASN A 191 33.60 7.21 -11.89
N GLU A 192 33.65 6.59 -13.07
CA GLU A 192 32.73 6.85 -14.19
C GLU A 192 31.43 6.04 -14.12
N VAL A 193 31.29 5.15 -13.13
CA VAL A 193 30.12 4.27 -13.01
C VAL A 193 29.08 4.90 -12.09
N THR A 194 27.88 5.12 -12.63
CA THR A 194 26.70 5.49 -11.84
C THR A 194 25.72 4.31 -11.80
N ARG A 195 25.18 4.05 -10.61
CA ARG A 195 24.15 3.02 -10.35
C ARG A 195 23.04 3.62 -9.49
N ASN A 196 21.83 3.16 -9.76
CA ASN A 196 20.68 3.49 -8.94
C ASN A 196 20.40 2.29 -8.02
N ALA A 197 20.10 2.56 -6.75
CA ALA A 197 19.70 1.52 -5.80
C ALA A 197 18.39 1.89 -5.14
N THR A 198 17.54 0.90 -4.93
CA THR A 198 16.29 1.01 -4.17
C THR A 198 16.36 0.07 -2.98
N VAL A 199 16.09 0.59 -1.80
CA VAL A 199 16.14 -0.16 -0.53
C VAL A 199 14.87 0.07 0.25
N VAL A 200 14.23 -1.00 0.70
CA VAL A 200 13.14 -0.91 1.70
C VAL A 200 13.71 -1.26 3.06
N LEU A 201 13.55 -0.36 4.00
CA LEU A 201 14.15 -0.41 5.32
C LEU A 201 13.04 -0.41 6.37
N GLN A 202 13.07 -1.39 7.28
CA GLN A 202 12.24 -1.37 8.47
C GLN A 202 13.10 -0.99 9.68
N ARG A 203 12.73 0.08 10.38
CA ARG A 203 13.38 0.55 11.59
C ARG A 203 12.71 -0.09 12.80
N ASN A 204 13.48 -0.77 13.65
CA ASN A 204 12.99 -1.18 14.95
C ASN A 204 12.72 0.06 15.83
N PRO A 205 11.48 0.27 16.33
CA PRO A 205 11.12 1.47 17.06
C PRO A 205 11.80 1.58 18.43
N ASN A 206 12.23 0.45 19.02
CA ASN A 206 12.83 0.40 20.35
C ASN A 206 14.35 0.61 20.30
N THR A 207 15.03 -0.01 19.34
CA THR A 207 16.50 0.03 19.24
C THR A 207 17.01 1.04 18.24
N GLY A 208 16.15 1.50 17.31
CA GLY A 208 16.54 2.35 16.19
C GLY A 208 17.31 1.64 15.07
N THR A 209 17.56 0.33 15.19
CA THR A 209 18.29 -0.45 14.18
C THR A 209 17.41 -0.67 12.94
N GLY A 210 17.99 -0.57 11.75
CA GLY A 210 17.32 -0.87 10.48
C GLY A 210 17.53 -2.32 10.04
N ALA A 211 16.48 -2.95 9.52
CA ALA A 211 16.52 -4.18 8.76
C ALA A 211 16.21 -3.88 7.28
N VAL A 212 16.94 -4.50 6.35
CA VAL A 212 16.67 -4.39 4.92
C VAL A 212 15.62 -5.45 4.55
N LEU A 213 14.44 -5.01 4.13
CA LEU A 213 13.38 -5.92 3.63
C LEU A 213 13.54 -6.20 2.14
N TYR A 214 14.06 -5.24 1.38
CA TYR A 214 14.29 -5.38 -0.06
C TYR A 214 15.45 -4.51 -0.50
N PHE A 215 16.23 -4.98 -1.47
CA PHE A 215 17.31 -4.25 -2.10
C PHE A 215 17.41 -4.60 -3.58
N ARG A 216 17.56 -3.59 -4.42
CA ARG A 216 17.80 -3.75 -5.86
C ARG A 216 18.76 -2.69 -6.38
N VAL A 217 19.71 -3.10 -7.21
CA VAL A 217 20.55 -2.23 -8.03
C VAL A 217 20.05 -2.26 -9.46
N LEU A 218 19.93 -1.07 -10.07
CA LEU A 218 19.58 -0.83 -11.47
C LEU A 218 20.81 -0.30 -12.21
#